data_AF-A0AAD5YJP8-F1
#
_entry.id   AF-A0AAD5YJP8-F1
#
_cell.length_a   1.000
_cell.length_b   1.000
_cell.length_c   1.000
_cell.angle_alpha   90.00
_cell.angle_beta   90.00
_cell.angle_gamma   90.00
#
_symmetry.space_group_name_H-M   'P 1'
#
loop_
_entity.id
_entity.type
_entity.pdbx_description
1 polymer ?
#
loop_
_entity_poly.entity_id
_entity_poly.type
_entity_poly.pdbx_seq_one_letter_code
_entity_poly.pdbx_strand_id
1 'polypeptide(L)'
;MRHVASKIPSLAPDGSEITKDPAAEEHLQEAKRHRRAAAKKGVDPNSAGVHEDDGGDDVGLGLNSNEEERLEQLYEKIAWPLGKKYGHPYDAFKLALTEQETVFSQLDDPVAPATHTILMSTIARRLTPQPIKLRADIELTCYTPAGIDAIKKALRAGEAQSSEAVPIKAKLVAPPLYVLSTNATDKFAAVDRLERAIESIQSTIENQGGSLVVKMKPKAVSETEENDLAQLMAKVGQENAEVSGDEDEEEAL
;
A
#
# COMPACT_ATOMS: atom_id res chain seq x y z
N MET A 1 3.83 13.51 7.41
CA MET A 1 4.33 12.15 7.15
C MET A 1 5.61 11.95 7.94
N ARG A 2 5.61 11.04 8.91
CA ARG A 2 6.77 10.71 9.75
C ARG A 2 7.67 9.74 8.97
N HIS A 3 8.93 10.11 8.74
CA HIS A 3 9.90 9.23 8.10
C HIS A 3 10.26 8.08 9.05
N VAL A 4 9.97 6.84 8.63
CA VAL A 4 10.43 5.62 9.30
C VAL A 4 11.82 5.30 8.75
N ALA A 5 12.85 5.55 9.55
CA ALA A 5 14.22 5.16 9.23
C ALA A 5 14.40 3.66 9.50
N SER A 6 14.29 2.82 8.46
CA SER A 6 14.65 1.41 8.54
C SER A 6 16.17 1.26 8.61
N LYS A 7 16.64 0.71 9.73
CA LYS A 7 18.06 0.51 10.08
C LYS A 7 18.56 -0.75 9.36
N ILE A 8 19.46 -0.59 8.39
CA ILE A 8 20.18 -1.71 7.76
C ILE A 8 21.39 -2.05 8.66
N PRO A 9 21.71 -3.33 8.94
CA PRO A 9 22.94 -3.70 9.64
C PRO A 9 24.16 -3.48 8.73
N SER A 10 25.20 -2.83 9.25
CA SER A 10 26.48 -2.68 8.57
C SER A 10 27.30 -3.97 8.68
N LEU A 11 27.60 -4.62 7.54
CA LEU A 11 28.51 -5.76 7.43
C LEU A 11 29.93 -5.30 7.04
N ALA A 12 30.95 -5.95 7.61
CA ALA A 12 32.35 -5.82 7.22
C ALA A 12 32.65 -6.66 5.95
N PRO A 13 33.73 -6.39 5.20
CA PRO A 13 34.01 -6.99 3.88
C PRO A 13 34.29 -8.51 3.87
N ASP A 14 34.22 -9.18 5.02
CA ASP A 14 34.39 -10.64 5.18
C ASP A 14 33.06 -11.40 5.45
N GLY A 15 31.95 -10.70 5.71
CA GLY A 15 30.63 -11.33 5.85
C GLY A 15 30.22 -11.76 7.26
N SER A 16 30.96 -11.38 8.31
CA SER A 16 30.55 -11.58 9.71
C SER A 16 29.86 -10.35 10.34
N GLU A 17 28.87 -10.58 11.21
CA GLU A 17 28.07 -9.54 11.90
C GLU A 17 28.83 -8.87 13.06
N ILE A 18 28.82 -7.54 13.12
CA ILE A 18 29.45 -6.77 14.20
C ILE A 18 28.46 -6.63 15.38
N THR A 19 28.70 -7.34 16.48
CA THR A 19 27.95 -7.16 17.73
C THR A 19 28.37 -5.87 18.43
N LYS A 20 27.41 -5.01 18.77
CA LYS A 20 27.65 -3.71 19.45
C LYS A 20 27.74 -3.90 20.96
N ASP A 21 28.86 -3.48 21.54
CA ASP A 21 29.09 -3.52 23.00
C ASP A 21 28.23 -2.46 23.73
N PRO A 22 27.46 -2.85 24.76
CA PRO A 22 26.55 -1.95 25.50
C PRO A 22 27.26 -0.85 26.30
N ALA A 23 28.54 -1.04 26.66
CA ALA A 23 29.33 -0.03 27.37
C ALA A 23 29.66 1.21 26.52
N ALA A 24 29.70 1.07 25.19
CA ALA A 24 29.98 2.18 24.27
C ALA A 24 28.75 3.08 24.03
N GLU A 25 27.54 2.57 24.20
CA GLU A 25 26.30 3.35 24.07
C GLU A 25 26.04 4.24 25.30
N GLU A 26 26.38 3.79 26.50
CA GLU A 26 26.23 4.57 27.74
C GLU A 26 27.10 5.83 27.72
N HIS A 27 28.37 5.68 27.33
CA HIS A 27 29.32 6.80 27.28
C HIS A 27 28.94 7.87 26.22
N LEU A 28 28.30 7.45 25.13
CA LEU A 28 27.82 8.36 24.08
C LEU A 28 26.54 9.11 24.50
N GLN A 29 25.67 8.47 25.28
CA GLN A 29 24.47 9.11 25.83
C GLN A 29 24.82 10.13 26.91
N GLU A 30 25.78 9.82 27.79
CA GLU A 30 26.23 10.74 28.83
C GLU A 30 26.92 11.99 28.25
N ALA A 31 27.75 11.81 27.22
CA ALA A 31 28.37 12.92 26.49
C ALA A 31 27.35 13.82 25.78
N LYS A 32 26.27 13.27 25.22
CA LYS A 32 25.17 14.05 24.61
C LYS A 32 24.34 14.79 25.66
N ARG A 33 24.18 14.23 26.86
CA ARG A 33 23.44 14.85 27.97
C ARG A 33 24.19 16.06 28.54
N HIS A 34 25.51 15.95 28.70
CA HIS A 34 26.38 17.07 29.10
C HIS A 34 26.38 18.21 28.07
N ARG A 35 26.38 17.88 26.78
CA ARG A 35 26.36 18.89 25.71
C ARG A 35 25.04 19.67 25.64
N ARG A 36 23.92 19.04 26.00
CA ARG A 36 22.58 19.66 26.05
C ARG A 36 22.37 20.56 27.28
N ALA A 37 23.08 20.31 28.38
CA ALA A 37 22.99 21.12 29.59
C ALA A 37 23.73 22.46 29.44
N ALA A 38 24.80 22.52 28.63
CA ALA A 38 25.57 23.74 28.40
C ALA A 38 24.86 24.77 27.51
N ALA A 39 23.90 24.35 26.67
CA ALA A 39 23.18 25.23 25.75
C ALA A 39 22.03 26.03 26.40
N LYS A 40 21.76 25.86 27.71
CA LYS A 40 20.59 26.43 28.39
C LYS A 40 20.88 27.65 29.30
N LYS A 41 22.09 28.22 29.26
CA LYS A 41 22.43 29.49 29.91
C LYS A 41 22.88 30.48 28.83
N GLY A 42 21.96 31.35 28.42
CA GLY A 42 22.17 32.32 27.33
C GLY A 42 22.97 33.56 27.73
N VAL A 43 23.43 34.28 26.70
CA VAL A 43 23.72 35.72 26.68
C VAL A 43 23.53 36.22 25.24
N ASP A 44 22.59 37.13 25.01
CA ASP A 44 22.45 37.95 23.80
C ASP A 44 23.53 39.06 23.78
N PRO A 45 23.98 39.53 22.60
CA PRO A 45 23.46 40.83 22.17
C PRO A 45 23.25 40.96 20.65
N ASN A 46 22.11 41.54 20.28
CA ASN A 46 21.85 42.06 18.95
C ASN A 46 22.43 43.48 18.83
N SER A 47 23.39 43.70 17.94
CA SER A 47 23.72 45.03 17.40
C SER A 47 23.89 44.92 15.89
N ALA A 48 22.99 45.59 15.18
CA ALA A 48 22.92 45.65 13.73
C ALA A 48 24.17 46.28 13.09
N GLY A 49 24.53 45.78 11.90
CA GLY A 49 25.55 46.36 11.02
C GLY A 49 25.64 45.56 9.72
N VAL A 50 24.98 46.07 8.68
CA VAL A 50 24.84 45.54 7.32
C VAL A 50 26.20 45.39 6.62
N HIS A 51 26.44 44.27 5.92
CA HIS A 51 27.19 44.26 4.67
C HIS A 51 26.84 43.02 3.84
N GLU A 52 26.40 43.26 2.60
CA GLU A 52 26.09 42.31 1.56
C GLU A 52 27.36 41.60 1.07
N ASP A 53 27.30 40.28 0.86
CA ASP A 53 28.06 39.58 -0.17
C ASP A 53 27.22 38.42 -0.71
N ASP A 54 27.04 38.46 -2.02
CA ASP A 54 26.22 37.61 -2.87
C ASP A 54 26.98 36.32 -3.20
N GLY A 55 26.38 35.16 -2.93
CA GLY A 55 26.98 33.87 -3.21
C GLY A 55 25.94 32.76 -3.04
N GLY A 56 25.22 32.46 -4.12
CA GLY A 56 24.20 31.41 -4.13
C GLY A 56 24.76 30.02 -3.83
N ASP A 57 24.31 29.44 -2.72
CA ASP A 57 24.50 28.02 -2.42
C ASP A 57 23.55 27.17 -3.27
N ASP A 58 24.01 26.80 -4.46
CA ASP A 58 23.52 25.61 -5.18
C ASP A 58 23.95 24.37 -4.39
N VAL A 59 23.02 23.79 -3.65
CA VAL A 59 23.19 22.46 -3.01
C VAL A 59 23.09 21.37 -4.08
N GLY A 60 24.12 21.32 -4.94
CA GLY A 60 24.35 20.27 -5.91
C GLY A 60 24.58 18.93 -5.22
N LEU A 61 23.73 17.95 -5.54
CA LEU A 61 23.95 16.54 -5.23
C LEU A 61 25.18 16.05 -6.01
N GLY A 62 26.34 16.01 -5.34
CA GLY A 62 27.58 15.48 -5.92
C GLY A 62 27.48 13.99 -6.25
N LEU A 63 27.11 13.68 -7.49
CA LEU A 63 27.47 12.42 -8.13
C LEU A 63 28.90 12.55 -8.66
N ASN A 64 29.75 11.54 -8.47
CA ASN A 64 31.11 11.60 -8.99
C ASN A 64 31.04 11.54 -10.52
N SER A 65 31.82 12.34 -11.27
CA SER A 65 31.73 12.43 -12.75
C SER A 65 31.79 11.08 -13.49
N ASN A 66 32.43 10.08 -12.89
CA ASN A 66 32.52 8.71 -13.43
C ASN A 66 31.18 7.93 -13.33
N GLU A 67 30.30 8.29 -12.40
CA GLU A 67 28.96 7.69 -12.26
C GLU A 67 27.99 8.25 -13.29
N GLU A 68 28.13 9.54 -13.64
CA GLU A 68 27.37 10.20 -14.69
C GLU A 68 27.69 9.59 -16.06
N GLU A 69 28.98 9.43 -16.40
CA GLU A 69 29.41 8.79 -17.65
C GLU A 69 28.88 7.34 -17.76
N ARG A 70 28.89 6.58 -16.66
CA ARG A 70 28.35 5.20 -16.63
C ARG A 70 26.84 5.16 -16.77
N LEU A 71 26.15 6.17 -16.24
CA LEU A 71 24.70 6.31 -16.37
C LEU A 71 24.33 6.67 -17.80
N GLU A 72 25.01 7.65 -18.41
CA GLU A 72 24.82 8.03 -19.81
C GLU A 72 24.98 6.84 -20.73
N GLN A 73 26.07 6.06 -20.58
CA GLN A 73 26.28 4.82 -21.33
C GLN A 73 25.12 3.82 -21.21
N LEU A 74 24.44 3.76 -20.06
CA LEU A 74 23.28 2.89 -19.87
C LEU A 74 22.05 3.43 -20.62
N TYR A 75 21.86 4.74 -20.65
CA TYR A 75 20.82 5.39 -21.44
C TYR A 75 21.05 5.19 -22.95
N GLU A 76 22.29 5.31 -23.43
CA GLU A 76 22.62 5.12 -24.85
C GLU A 76 22.37 3.67 -25.29
N LYS A 77 22.68 2.71 -24.43
CA LYS A 77 22.54 1.27 -24.74
C LYS A 77 21.11 0.77 -24.66
N ILE A 78 20.31 1.26 -23.72
CA ILE A 78 18.99 0.68 -23.42
C ILE A 78 17.87 1.66 -23.74
N ALA A 79 17.90 2.85 -23.14
CA ALA A 79 16.75 3.75 -23.16
C ALA A 79 16.53 4.38 -24.54
N TRP A 80 17.57 4.89 -25.21
CA TRP A 80 17.41 5.56 -26.49
C TRP A 80 17.05 4.63 -27.66
N PRO A 81 17.63 3.42 -27.80
CA PRO A 81 17.22 2.47 -28.83
C PRO A 81 15.75 2.05 -28.66
N LEU A 82 15.33 1.76 -27.42
CA LEU A 82 13.93 1.45 -27.12
C LEU A 82 13.00 2.64 -27.39
N GLY A 83 13.42 3.86 -27.04
CA GLY A 83 12.68 5.08 -27.32
C GLY A 83 12.49 5.33 -28.82
N LYS A 84 13.52 5.13 -29.65
CA LYS A 84 13.42 5.30 -31.10
C LYS A 84 12.43 4.32 -31.74
N LYS A 85 12.30 3.12 -31.18
CA LYS A 85 11.46 2.06 -31.74
C LYS A 85 10.00 2.11 -31.28
N TYR A 86 9.78 2.35 -29.99
CA TYR A 86 8.44 2.41 -29.38
C TYR A 86 7.90 3.84 -29.23
N GLY A 87 8.64 4.84 -29.73
CA GLY A 87 8.32 6.26 -29.59
C GLY A 87 8.78 6.86 -28.26
N HIS A 88 8.52 6.16 -27.15
CA HIS A 88 8.98 6.58 -25.83
C HIS A 88 9.50 5.38 -25.00
N PRO A 89 10.65 5.51 -24.29
CA PRO A 89 11.22 4.41 -23.50
C PRO A 89 10.26 3.87 -22.42
N TYR A 90 9.41 4.74 -21.89
CA TYR A 90 8.38 4.37 -20.91
C TYR A 90 7.40 3.31 -21.45
N ASP A 91 6.98 3.41 -22.71
CA ASP A 91 6.03 2.46 -23.29
C ASP A 91 6.71 1.12 -23.59
N ALA A 92 7.99 1.15 -23.98
CA ALA A 92 8.81 -0.05 -24.07
C ALA A 92 8.96 -0.75 -22.71
N PHE A 93 9.19 0.00 -21.62
CA PHE A 93 9.31 -0.58 -20.28
C PHE A 93 7.99 -1.11 -19.72
N LYS A 94 6.84 -0.55 -20.13
CA LYS A 94 5.54 -1.14 -19.82
C LYS A 94 5.36 -2.49 -20.50
N LEU A 95 5.70 -2.58 -21.78
CA LEU A 95 5.65 -3.84 -22.53
C LEU A 95 6.65 -4.86 -21.98
N ALA A 96 7.81 -4.42 -21.51
CA ALA A 96 8.81 -5.29 -20.90
C ALA A 96 8.32 -6.03 -19.64
N LEU A 97 7.25 -5.54 -18.98
CA LEU A 97 6.63 -6.25 -17.85
C LEU A 97 5.93 -7.55 -18.27
N THR A 98 5.39 -7.60 -19.49
CA THR A 98 4.67 -8.76 -20.03
C THR A 98 5.51 -9.55 -21.01
N GLU A 99 6.33 -8.87 -21.83
CA GLU A 99 7.14 -9.46 -22.87
C GLU A 99 8.58 -8.97 -22.81
N GLN A 100 9.30 -9.46 -21.81
CA GLN A 100 10.67 -9.02 -21.55
C GLN A 100 11.62 -9.39 -22.71
N GLU A 101 11.55 -10.65 -23.17
CA GLU A 101 12.41 -11.15 -24.25
C GLU A 101 12.20 -10.38 -25.56
N THR A 102 10.96 -10.02 -25.93
CA THR A 102 10.70 -9.30 -27.19
C THR A 102 11.21 -7.87 -27.15
N VAL A 103 11.22 -7.21 -25.99
CA VAL A 103 11.72 -5.83 -25.86
C VAL A 103 13.25 -5.80 -25.83
N PHE A 104 13.90 -6.68 -25.05
CA PHE A 104 15.35 -6.65 -24.88
C PHE A 104 16.13 -7.37 -26.00
N SER A 105 15.53 -8.33 -26.72
CA SER A 105 16.16 -8.95 -27.90
C SER A 105 16.33 -8.00 -29.08
N GLN A 106 15.68 -6.85 -29.04
CA GLN A 106 15.75 -5.81 -30.07
C GLN A 106 16.90 -4.82 -29.85
N LEU A 107 17.66 -4.99 -28.77
CA LEU A 107 18.85 -4.20 -28.49
C LEU A 107 20.06 -4.81 -29.21
N ASP A 108 20.88 -3.95 -29.80
CA ASP A 108 22.08 -4.37 -30.53
C ASP A 108 23.18 -4.93 -29.60
N ASP A 109 23.21 -4.47 -28.34
CA ASP A 109 24.19 -4.88 -27.33
C ASP A 109 23.56 -5.67 -26.18
N PRO A 110 24.10 -6.85 -25.81
CA PRO A 110 23.62 -7.60 -24.66
C PRO A 110 23.95 -6.89 -23.35
N VAL A 111 22.92 -6.59 -22.56
CA VAL A 111 23.04 -5.98 -21.24
C VAL A 111 23.62 -7.00 -20.24
N ALA A 112 24.52 -6.55 -19.37
CA ALA A 112 25.08 -7.41 -18.32
C ALA A 112 23.95 -8.03 -17.46
N PRO A 113 23.97 -9.35 -17.17
CA PRO A 113 22.87 -10.03 -16.48
C PRO A 113 22.50 -9.43 -15.11
N ALA A 114 23.50 -8.95 -14.37
CA ALA A 114 23.30 -8.27 -13.08
C ALA A 114 22.52 -6.96 -13.25
N THR A 115 22.90 -6.15 -14.24
CA THR A 115 22.23 -4.88 -14.56
C THR A 115 20.81 -5.12 -15.06
N HIS A 116 20.60 -6.12 -15.92
CA HIS A 116 19.28 -6.48 -16.42
C HIS A 116 18.32 -6.90 -15.29
N THR A 117 18.80 -7.70 -14.33
CA THR A 117 18.01 -8.13 -13.18
C THR A 117 17.59 -6.95 -12.30
N ILE A 118 18.53 -6.04 -12.00
CA ILE A 118 18.25 -4.84 -11.18
C ILE A 118 17.31 -3.87 -11.91
N LEU A 119 17.54 -3.66 -13.21
CA LEU A 119 16.71 -2.83 -14.06
C LEU A 119 15.27 -3.34 -14.07
N MET A 120 15.08 -4.63 -14.26
CA MET A 120 13.76 -5.25 -14.32
C MET A 120 13.06 -5.30 -12.97
N SER A 121 13.80 -5.53 -11.89
CA SER A 121 13.26 -5.36 -10.53
C SER A 121 12.77 -3.93 -10.29
N THR A 122 13.51 -2.94 -10.79
CA THR A 122 13.17 -1.52 -10.63
C THR A 122 11.97 -1.13 -11.49
N ILE A 123 11.93 -1.60 -12.74
CA ILE A 123 10.82 -1.43 -13.68
C ILE A 123 9.56 -2.07 -13.10
N ALA A 124 9.60 -3.35 -12.70
CA ALA A 124 8.47 -4.04 -12.08
C ALA A 124 7.97 -3.28 -10.86
N ARG A 125 8.85 -2.80 -9.98
CA ARG A 125 8.44 -2.05 -8.79
C ARG A 125 7.76 -0.71 -9.10
N ARG A 126 8.22 0.00 -10.13
CA ARG A 126 7.76 1.37 -10.44
C ARG A 126 6.63 1.43 -11.47
N LEU A 127 6.53 0.45 -12.36
CA LEU A 127 5.61 0.46 -13.50
C LEU A 127 4.48 -0.56 -13.37
N THR A 128 4.60 -1.59 -12.51
CA THR A 128 3.48 -2.51 -12.27
C THR A 128 2.34 -1.73 -11.61
N PRO A 129 1.11 -1.78 -12.16
CA PRO A 129 -0.05 -1.21 -11.52
C PRO A 129 -0.18 -1.77 -10.11
N GLN A 130 -0.18 -0.89 -9.11
CA GLN A 130 -0.38 -1.30 -7.73
C GLN A 130 -1.80 -1.87 -7.60
N PRO A 131 -1.98 -3.03 -6.93
CA PRO A 131 -3.30 -3.58 -6.69
C PRO A 131 -4.17 -2.56 -5.95
N ILE A 132 -5.34 -2.29 -6.51
CA ILE A 132 -6.33 -1.41 -5.89
C ILE A 132 -7.38 -2.26 -5.18
N LYS A 133 -7.75 -1.83 -3.98
CA LYS A 133 -8.88 -2.42 -3.26
C LYS A 133 -10.15 -1.73 -3.71
N LEU A 134 -11.15 -2.51 -4.09
CA LEU A 134 -12.50 -2.01 -4.35
C LEU A 134 -13.45 -2.54 -3.29
N ARG A 135 -14.46 -1.71 -3.00
CA ARG A 135 -15.48 -1.97 -2.00
C ARG A 135 -16.86 -1.67 -2.55
N ALA A 136 -17.83 -2.49 -2.18
CA ALA A 136 -19.24 -2.20 -2.32
C ALA A 136 -19.99 -2.51 -1.02
N ASP A 137 -20.93 -1.64 -0.66
CA ASP A 137 -21.75 -1.80 0.54
C ASP A 137 -23.16 -2.16 0.13
N ILE A 138 -23.63 -3.29 0.66
CA ILE A 138 -24.94 -3.84 0.37
C ILE A 138 -25.71 -4.05 1.67
N GLU A 139 -26.99 -3.73 1.64
CA GLU A 139 -27.93 -4.05 2.70
C GLU A 139 -28.73 -5.29 2.27
N LEU A 140 -28.69 -6.35 3.08
CA LEU A 140 -29.42 -7.60 2.83
C LEU A 140 -30.46 -7.80 3.91
N THR A 141 -31.71 -7.94 3.49
CA THR A 141 -32.85 -8.19 4.38
C THR A 141 -33.61 -9.42 3.91
N CYS A 142 -34.03 -10.27 4.84
CA CYS A 142 -34.89 -11.41 4.55
C CYS A 142 -35.74 -11.72 5.78
N TYR A 143 -37.06 -11.64 5.62
CA TYR A 143 -38.02 -11.81 6.72
C TYR A 143 -38.62 -13.22 6.76
N THR A 144 -38.16 -14.12 5.89
CA THR A 144 -38.63 -15.51 5.91
C THR A 144 -38.05 -16.26 7.12
N PRO A 145 -38.71 -17.32 7.62
CA PRO A 145 -38.20 -18.11 8.74
C PRO A 145 -36.79 -18.69 8.50
N ALA A 146 -36.41 -18.88 7.23
CA ALA A 146 -35.08 -19.33 6.80
C ALA A 146 -34.18 -18.17 6.33
N GLY A 147 -34.44 -16.93 6.78
CA GLY A 147 -33.81 -15.73 6.24
C GLY A 147 -32.28 -15.70 6.39
N ILE A 148 -31.75 -16.21 7.50
CA ILE A 148 -30.29 -16.29 7.73
C ILE A 148 -29.63 -17.23 6.71
N ASP A 149 -30.25 -18.38 6.45
CA ASP A 149 -29.73 -19.34 5.47
C ASP A 149 -29.85 -18.81 4.05
N ALA A 150 -30.91 -18.05 3.76
CA ALA A 150 -31.06 -17.36 2.49
C ALA A 150 -29.96 -16.33 2.24
N ILE A 151 -29.63 -15.51 3.24
CA ILE A 151 -28.54 -14.53 3.18
C ILE A 151 -27.19 -15.24 2.99
N LYS A 152 -26.91 -16.29 3.77
CA LYS A 152 -25.67 -17.07 3.63
C LYS A 152 -25.55 -17.67 2.23
N LYS A 153 -26.63 -18.21 1.68
CA LYS A 153 -26.67 -18.79 0.33
C LYS A 153 -26.44 -17.71 -0.75
N ALA A 154 -27.07 -16.55 -0.59
CA ALA A 154 -26.89 -15.43 -1.52
C ALA A 154 -25.43 -14.92 -1.51
N LEU A 155 -24.86 -14.70 -0.32
CA LEU A 155 -23.46 -14.27 -0.18
C LEU A 155 -22.48 -15.29 -0.78
N ARG A 156 -22.68 -16.60 -0.55
CA ARG A 156 -21.86 -17.65 -1.17
C ARG A 156 -21.99 -17.67 -2.70
N ALA A 157 -23.17 -17.39 -3.25
CA ALA A 157 -23.35 -17.28 -4.70
C ALA A 157 -22.57 -16.08 -5.27
N GLY A 158 -22.54 -14.95 -4.55
CA GLY A 158 -21.70 -13.80 -4.89
C GLY A 158 -20.20 -14.11 -4.81
N GLU A 159 -19.76 -14.82 -3.77
CA GLU A 159 -18.35 -15.24 -3.63
C GLU A 159 -17.94 -16.28 -4.69
N ALA A 160 -18.88 -17.11 -5.19
CA ALA A 160 -18.63 -18.03 -6.28
C ALA A 160 -18.37 -17.32 -7.63
N GLN A 161 -18.77 -16.05 -7.76
CA GLN A 161 -18.37 -15.21 -8.89
C GLN A 161 -16.94 -14.66 -8.75
N SER A 162 -16.19 -14.99 -7.70
CA SER A 162 -14.77 -14.62 -7.61
C SER A 162 -13.94 -15.26 -8.72
N SER A 163 -12.78 -14.68 -9.02
CA SER A 163 -11.78 -15.24 -9.93
C SER A 163 -10.39 -15.13 -9.29
N GLU A 164 -9.40 -15.84 -9.81
CA GLU A 164 -8.02 -15.75 -9.30
C GLU A 164 -7.44 -14.32 -9.41
N ALA A 165 -7.79 -13.62 -10.49
CA ALA A 165 -7.39 -12.22 -10.70
C ALA A 165 -8.19 -11.22 -9.84
N VAL A 166 -9.43 -11.56 -9.47
CA VAL A 166 -10.35 -10.69 -8.72
C VAL A 166 -11.03 -11.50 -7.61
N PRO A 167 -10.37 -11.70 -6.45
CA PRO A 167 -10.93 -12.40 -5.31
C PRO A 167 -11.95 -11.52 -4.58
N ILE A 168 -13.19 -11.97 -4.46
CA ILE A 168 -14.28 -11.27 -3.75
C ILE A 168 -14.45 -11.89 -2.36
N LYS A 169 -14.50 -11.06 -1.31
CA LYS A 169 -14.76 -11.48 0.08
C LYS A 169 -15.91 -10.66 0.66
N ALA A 170 -16.93 -11.34 1.18
CA ALA A 170 -18.02 -10.71 1.92
C ALA A 170 -17.68 -10.63 3.41
N LYS A 171 -17.93 -9.48 4.04
CA LYS A 171 -17.81 -9.28 5.49
C LYS A 171 -19.10 -8.67 6.03
N LEU A 172 -19.53 -9.14 7.18
CA LEU A 172 -20.59 -8.51 7.96
C LEU A 172 -20.00 -7.31 8.71
N VAL A 173 -20.63 -6.14 8.60
CA VAL A 173 -20.32 -4.97 9.45
C VAL A 173 -21.31 -4.93 10.60
N ALA A 174 -22.59 -4.94 10.27
CA ALA A 174 -23.71 -4.94 11.20
C ALA A 174 -24.89 -5.64 10.52
N PRO A 175 -25.81 -6.33 11.18
CA PRO A 175 -27.10 -6.61 10.57
C PRO A 175 -27.82 -5.27 10.33
N PRO A 176 -28.36 -4.94 9.13
CA PRO A 176 -28.41 -5.66 7.84
C PRO A 176 -27.32 -5.27 6.80
N LEU A 177 -26.28 -4.55 7.21
CA LEU A 177 -25.17 -4.03 6.39
C LEU A 177 -23.99 -5.01 6.21
N TYR A 178 -23.73 -5.35 4.94
CA TYR A 178 -22.63 -6.20 4.50
C TYR A 178 -21.71 -5.43 3.55
N VAL A 179 -20.44 -5.81 3.53
CA VAL A 179 -19.41 -5.20 2.69
C VAL A 179 -18.77 -6.28 1.83
N LEU A 180 -18.76 -6.03 0.52
CA LEU A 180 -17.99 -6.81 -0.44
C LEU A 180 -16.68 -6.08 -0.70
N SER A 181 -15.57 -6.79 -0.51
CA SER A 181 -14.22 -6.28 -0.79
C SER A 181 -13.52 -7.14 -1.82
N THR A 182 -12.81 -6.51 -2.74
CA THR A 182 -11.96 -7.17 -3.73
C THR A 182 -10.64 -6.43 -3.88
N ASN A 183 -9.58 -7.15 -4.25
CA ASN A 183 -8.27 -6.56 -4.54
C ASN A 183 -7.84 -6.99 -5.93
N ALA A 184 -7.63 -6.04 -6.84
CA ALA A 184 -7.31 -6.32 -8.23
C ALA A 184 -6.39 -5.25 -8.82
N THR A 185 -5.59 -5.61 -9.81
CA THR A 185 -4.74 -4.67 -10.55
C THR A 185 -5.51 -3.90 -11.62
N ASP A 186 -6.54 -4.51 -12.20
CA ASP A 186 -7.44 -3.87 -13.18
C ASP A 186 -8.73 -3.37 -12.51
N LYS A 187 -8.92 -2.05 -12.56
CA LYS A 187 -10.11 -1.38 -12.05
C LYS A 187 -11.38 -1.78 -12.79
N PHE A 188 -11.35 -1.89 -14.11
CA PHE A 188 -12.55 -2.08 -14.91
C PHE A 188 -13.08 -3.50 -14.78
N ALA A 189 -12.18 -4.49 -14.93
CA ALA A 189 -12.53 -5.88 -14.71
C ALA A 189 -13.03 -6.12 -13.27
N ALA A 190 -12.44 -5.45 -12.27
CA ALA A 190 -12.88 -5.60 -10.89
C ALA A 190 -14.26 -5.00 -10.61
N VAL A 191 -14.58 -3.84 -11.19
CA VAL A 191 -15.93 -3.24 -11.07
C VAL A 191 -16.98 -4.15 -11.71
N ASP A 192 -16.76 -4.58 -12.96
CA ASP A 192 -17.70 -5.46 -13.68
C ASP A 192 -17.93 -6.77 -12.92
N ARG A 193 -16.86 -7.38 -12.38
CA ARG A 193 -16.98 -8.60 -11.57
C ARG A 193 -17.77 -8.38 -10.28
N LEU A 194 -17.54 -7.25 -9.60
CA LEU A 194 -18.23 -6.94 -8.35
C LEU A 194 -19.72 -6.63 -8.60
N GLU A 195 -20.05 -5.98 -9.73
CA GLU A 195 -21.44 -5.76 -10.16
C GLU A 195 -22.14 -7.08 -10.48
N ARG A 196 -21.51 -8.00 -11.24
CA ARG A 196 -22.05 -9.35 -11.48
C ARG A 196 -22.28 -10.14 -10.18
N ALA A 197 -21.38 -10.00 -9.21
CA ALA A 197 -21.56 -10.63 -7.91
C ALA A 197 -22.79 -10.07 -7.19
N ILE A 198 -23.00 -8.74 -7.21
CA ILE A 198 -24.18 -8.09 -6.63
C ILE A 198 -25.47 -8.57 -7.32
N GLU A 199 -25.49 -8.65 -8.65
CA GLU A 199 -26.63 -9.17 -9.42
C GLU A 199 -26.96 -10.64 -9.07
N SER A 200 -25.92 -11.47 -8.91
CA SER A 200 -26.08 -12.87 -8.48
C SER A 200 -26.64 -12.97 -7.06
N ILE A 201 -26.19 -12.11 -6.14
CA ILE A 201 -26.71 -12.05 -4.77
C ILE A 201 -28.17 -11.59 -4.80
N GLN A 202 -28.48 -10.54 -5.56
CA GLN A 202 -29.83 -10.00 -5.73
C GLN A 202 -30.80 -11.07 -6.23
N SER A 203 -30.44 -11.75 -7.32
CA SER A 203 -31.26 -12.83 -7.88
C SER A 203 -31.48 -13.97 -6.87
N THR A 204 -30.46 -14.32 -6.09
CA THR A 204 -30.53 -15.42 -5.12
C THR A 204 -31.35 -15.06 -3.88
N ILE A 205 -31.32 -13.80 -3.43
CA ILE A 205 -32.06 -13.34 -2.25
C ILE A 205 -33.54 -13.08 -2.58
N GLU A 206 -33.83 -12.51 -3.75
CA GLU A 206 -35.20 -12.28 -4.23
C GLU A 206 -35.96 -13.60 -4.41
N ASN A 207 -35.31 -14.64 -4.95
CA ASN A 207 -35.87 -16.00 -5.05
C ASN A 207 -36.23 -16.63 -3.70
N GLN A 208 -35.64 -16.14 -2.60
CA GLN A 208 -35.88 -16.63 -1.25
C GLN A 208 -36.76 -15.69 -0.42
N GLY A 209 -37.37 -14.67 -1.05
CA GLY A 209 -38.28 -13.72 -0.42
C GLY A 209 -37.58 -12.63 0.41
N GLY A 210 -36.29 -12.36 0.13
CA GLY A 210 -35.57 -11.22 0.69
C GLY A 210 -35.37 -10.09 -0.31
N SER A 211 -34.70 -9.02 0.12
CA SER A 211 -34.42 -7.81 -0.66
C SER A 211 -32.98 -7.36 -0.47
N LEU A 212 -32.40 -6.78 -1.54
CA LEU A 212 -31.05 -6.22 -1.56
C LEU A 212 -31.13 -4.73 -1.89
N VAL A 213 -30.46 -3.89 -1.10
CA VAL A 213 -30.28 -2.45 -1.39
C VAL A 213 -28.80 -2.12 -1.44
N VAL A 214 -28.32 -1.63 -2.59
CA VAL A 214 -26.92 -1.18 -2.72
C VAL A 214 -26.80 0.22 -2.09
N LYS A 215 -26.06 0.33 -0.98
CA LYS A 215 -25.77 1.62 -0.33
C LYS A 215 -24.62 2.34 -1.03
N MET A 216 -23.58 1.60 -1.38
CA MET A 216 -22.41 2.12 -2.08
C MET A 216 -22.06 1.19 -3.23
N LYS A 217 -22.11 1.73 -4.45
CA LYS A 217 -21.65 1.03 -5.65
C LYS A 217 -20.14 0.72 -5.55
N PRO A 218 -19.65 -0.27 -6.32
CA PRO A 218 -18.22 -0.60 -6.40
C PRO A 218 -17.35 0.65 -6.61
N LYS A 219 -16.58 1.02 -5.58
CA LYS A 219 -15.65 2.16 -5.61
C LYS A 219 -14.27 1.70 -5.14
N ALA A 220 -13.23 2.25 -5.75
CA ALA A 220 -11.86 2.10 -5.24
C ALA A 220 -11.75 2.81 -3.89
N VAL A 221 -11.24 2.11 -2.88
CA VAL A 221 -11.07 2.63 -1.52
C VAL A 221 -9.63 2.99 -1.26
N SER A 222 -9.40 4.12 -0.59
CA SER A 222 -8.07 4.50 -0.10
C SER A 222 -7.75 3.83 1.23
N GLU A 223 -6.47 3.86 1.62
CA GLU A 223 -6.02 3.35 2.93
C GLU A 223 -6.72 4.06 4.11
N THR A 224 -7.06 5.35 3.94
CA THR A 224 -7.80 6.10 4.96
C THR A 224 -9.23 5.58 5.12
N GLU A 225 -9.95 5.36 4.02
CA GLU A 225 -11.32 4.81 4.03
C GLU A 225 -11.34 3.37 4.60
N GLU A 226 -10.28 2.58 4.38
CA GLU A 226 -10.13 1.24 4.96
C GLU A 226 -9.90 1.29 6.48
N ASN A 227 -9.07 2.23 6.96
CA ASN A 227 -8.83 2.39 8.39
C ASN A 227 -10.10 2.87 9.12
N ASP A 228 -10.82 3.82 8.53
CA ASP A 228 -12.10 4.30 9.08
C ASP A 228 -13.14 3.18 9.13
N LEU A 229 -13.19 2.33 8.09
CA LEU A 229 -14.04 1.13 8.09
C LEU A 229 -13.62 0.15 9.19
N ALA A 230 -12.33 -0.14 9.33
CA ALA A 230 -11.85 -1.09 10.32
C ALA A 230 -12.22 -0.64 11.75
N GLN A 231 -12.10 0.67 12.02
CA GLN A 231 -12.54 1.28 13.27
C GLN A 231 -14.06 1.16 13.45
N LEU A 232 -14.84 1.43 12.41
CA LEU A 232 -16.29 1.26 12.44
C LEU A 232 -16.68 -0.20 12.71
N MET A 233 -16.06 -1.15 12.03
CA MET A 233 -16.28 -2.58 12.23
C MET A 233 -15.91 -3.03 13.64
N ALA A 234 -14.83 -2.50 14.21
CA ALA A 234 -14.43 -2.81 15.57
C ALA A 234 -15.42 -2.24 16.60
N LYS A 235 -15.88 -1.01 16.41
CA LYS A 235 -16.85 -0.35 17.29
C LYS A 235 -18.20 -1.08 17.26
N VAL A 236 -18.74 -1.32 16.07
CA VAL A 236 -20.02 -2.02 15.90
C VAL A 236 -19.91 -3.48 16.35
N GLY A 237 -18.74 -4.11 16.17
CA GLY A 237 -18.45 -5.43 16.70
C GLY A 237 -18.48 -5.48 18.23
N GLN A 238 -17.98 -4.44 18.91
CA GLN A 238 -18.07 -4.32 20.37
C GLN A 238 -19.51 -4.07 20.84
N GLU A 239 -20.26 -3.22 20.15
CA GLU A 239 -21.67 -2.93 20.47
C GLU A 239 -22.58 -4.16 20.25
N ASN A 240 -22.24 -5.02 19.28
CA ASN A 240 -22.95 -6.27 19.02
C ASN A 240 -22.41 -7.46 19.83
N ALA A 241 -21.24 -7.33 20.47
CA ALA A 241 -20.71 -8.38 21.33
C ALA A 241 -21.56 -8.41 22.61
N GLU A 242 -22.07 -9.60 22.94
CA GLU A 242 -23.01 -9.83 24.02
C GLU A 242 -22.54 -9.17 25.32
N VAL A 243 -23.31 -8.17 25.79
CA VAL A 243 -23.22 -7.68 27.16
C VAL A 243 -24.04 -8.67 28.00
N SER A 244 -23.39 -9.42 28.88
CA SER A 244 -24.07 -10.32 29.81
C SER A 244 -24.99 -9.49 30.70
N GLY A 245 -26.29 -9.57 30.45
CA GLY A 245 -27.32 -8.85 31.22
C GLY A 245 -27.65 -9.48 32.57
N ASP A 246 -26.90 -10.50 33.00
CA ASP A 246 -27.13 -11.26 34.23
C ASP A 246 -26.10 -10.93 35.35
N GLU A 247 -25.33 -9.84 35.24
CA GLU A 247 -24.48 -9.35 36.34
C GLU A 247 -25.03 -8.02 36.90
N ASP A 248 -26.09 -8.09 37.72
CA ASP A 248 -26.58 -7.08 38.70
C ASP A 248 -27.89 -7.65 39.31
N GLU A 249 -28.18 -7.83 40.60
CA GLU A 249 -27.65 -7.44 41.91
C GLU A 249 -28.27 -8.44 42.94
N GLU A 250 -27.52 -9.38 43.52
CA GLU A 250 -27.94 -10.11 44.74
C GLU A 250 -26.92 -9.88 45.86
N GLU A 251 -26.67 -8.61 46.15
CA GLU A 251 -26.03 -8.17 47.40
C GLU A 251 -26.90 -7.07 48.04
N ALA A 252 -28.12 -7.44 48.41
CA ALA A 252 -29.00 -6.63 49.23
C ALA A 252 -29.70 -7.48 50.30
N LEU A 253 -28.95 -7.82 51.38
CA LEU A 253 -29.34 -7.77 52.81
C LEU A 253 -28.45 -8.67 53.69
#